data_AF-A0A562L9J2-F1
#
_entry.id   AF-A0A562L9J2-F1
#
_cell.length_a   1.000
_cell.length_b   1.000
_cell.length_c   1.000
_cell.angle_alpha   90.00
_cell.angle_beta   90.00
_cell.angle_gamma   90.00
#
_symmetry.space_group_name_H-M   'P 1'
#
loop_
_entity.id
_entity.type
_entity.pdbx_description
1 polymer ?
#
loop_
_entity_poly.entity_id
_entity_poly.type
_entity_poly.pdbx_seq_one_letter_code
_entity_poly.pdbx_strand_id
1 'polypeptide(L)'
;MGLRRLAAAAFAVLALLVMAPAVGQAGLTSQQAAAVAAYDRALADFKSILAERRRQIDAKEPLPNLPGQALYLARVAVISTYKDLTDAIPSRIGKPNKFEIPPAYFDAAIEPLIDEYAALFEIMEAPPAGAQKSPTPFKDVVDLAVVIARAKGLASHHAEIAGRISLGLFYAETNGKQNVRNARSNTYMGSFQTGPSEDRNGRKKWDKIKGDIAAIDPELSARDDKEEARARGTDHRFNHWTNVRDGLMNAHAEIFREIPGIVKTLPDPIDQMKLFQLIQIVPTPTRSALKSGDLLNYRVSSPTVMKYLRNNSIFAFGQADRSRTSARFREILAAMWLFNRKFEKAMGKHAEIKGR
;
A
#
# COMPACT_ATOMS: atom_id res chain seq x y z
N MET A 1 -63.98 -64.21 9.14
CA MET A 1 -63.58 -62.81 8.87
C MET A 1 -62.97 -62.25 10.14
N GLY A 2 -61.70 -61.85 10.14
CA GLY A 2 -61.06 -61.25 11.32
C GLY A 2 -59.58 -61.61 11.45
N LEU A 3 -58.76 -60.59 11.70
CA LEU A 3 -57.33 -60.61 12.06
C LEU A 3 -56.22 -60.83 11.02
N ARG A 4 -56.43 -61.31 9.79
CA ARG A 4 -55.32 -61.47 8.81
C ARG A 4 -55.10 -60.30 7.83
N ARG A 5 -55.93 -59.26 7.86
CA ARG A 5 -55.81 -58.10 6.94
C ARG A 5 -55.26 -56.81 7.56
N LEU A 6 -54.96 -56.79 8.86
CA LEU A 6 -54.41 -55.60 9.54
C LEU A 6 -52.88 -55.64 9.72
N ALA A 7 -52.22 -56.79 9.50
CA ALA A 7 -50.77 -56.89 9.62
C ALA A 7 -50.00 -56.45 8.35
N ALA A 8 -50.65 -56.45 7.17
CA ALA A 8 -50.00 -56.09 5.91
C ALA A 8 -50.02 -54.58 5.59
N ALA A 9 -50.88 -53.81 6.26
CA ALA A 9 -50.98 -52.35 6.05
C ALA A 9 -50.03 -51.54 6.95
N ALA A 10 -49.54 -52.11 8.05
CA ALA A 10 -48.64 -51.42 8.98
C ALA A 10 -47.16 -51.43 8.52
N PHE A 11 -46.74 -52.41 7.72
CA PHE A 11 -45.36 -52.48 7.21
C PHE A 11 -45.13 -51.68 5.91
N ALA A 12 -46.19 -51.33 5.18
CA ALA A 12 -46.08 -50.52 3.96
C ALA A 12 -45.99 -49.00 4.26
N VAL A 13 -46.47 -48.56 5.41
CA VAL A 13 -46.39 -47.13 5.82
C VAL A 13 -45.07 -46.83 6.55
N LEU A 14 -44.43 -47.82 7.18
CA LEU A 14 -43.11 -47.62 7.80
C LEU A 14 -41.94 -47.68 6.80
N ALA A 15 -42.15 -48.26 5.61
CA ALA A 15 -41.14 -48.28 4.55
C ALA A 15 -41.14 -47.01 3.68
N LEU A 16 -42.14 -46.13 3.80
CA LEU A 16 -42.23 -44.87 3.05
C LEU A 16 -41.69 -43.63 3.79
N LEU A 17 -41.16 -43.80 5.02
CA LEU A 17 -40.68 -42.70 5.87
C LEU A 17 -39.15 -42.67 6.07
N VAL A 18 -38.39 -43.52 5.37
CA VAL A 18 -36.91 -43.51 5.40
C VAL A 18 -36.30 -43.49 4.00
N MET A 19 -36.87 -42.68 3.11
CA MET A 19 -36.11 -42.11 2.00
C MET A 19 -36.16 -40.60 2.14
N ALA A 20 -35.51 -40.10 3.18
CA ALA A 20 -34.95 -38.76 3.09
C ALA A 20 -34.11 -38.75 1.81
N PRO A 21 -34.28 -37.78 0.89
CA PRO A 21 -33.26 -37.59 -0.12
C PRO A 21 -31.96 -37.42 0.66
N ALA A 22 -31.01 -38.32 0.46
CA ALA A 22 -29.64 -38.01 0.77
C ALA A 22 -29.38 -36.72 0.00
N VAL A 23 -29.41 -35.59 0.70
CA VAL A 23 -28.87 -34.33 0.23
C VAL A 23 -27.38 -34.62 0.13
N GLY A 24 -26.99 -35.30 -0.95
CA GLY A 24 -25.61 -35.43 -1.33
C GLY A 24 -25.10 -34.00 -1.33
N GLN A 25 -24.09 -33.72 -0.51
CA GLN A 25 -23.34 -32.48 -0.63
C GLN A 25 -23.03 -32.34 -2.11
N ALA A 26 -23.72 -31.42 -2.79
CA ALA A 26 -23.49 -31.21 -4.21
C ALA A 26 -21.98 -30.96 -4.34
N GLY A 27 -21.30 -31.83 -5.10
CA GLY A 27 -19.87 -31.70 -5.31
C GLY A 27 -19.56 -30.31 -5.87
N LEU A 28 -18.36 -29.80 -5.61
CA LEU A 28 -17.92 -28.52 -6.15
C LEU A 28 -18.09 -28.51 -7.68
N THR A 29 -18.56 -27.40 -8.24
CA THR A 29 -18.54 -27.22 -9.69
C THR A 29 -17.09 -27.19 -10.19
N SER A 30 -16.88 -27.40 -11.49
CA SER A 30 -15.53 -27.34 -12.08
C SER A 30 -14.84 -25.99 -11.82
N GLN A 31 -15.60 -24.88 -11.84
CA GLN A 31 -15.08 -23.54 -11.53
C GLN A 31 -14.68 -23.43 -10.06
N GLN A 32 -15.49 -23.95 -9.14
CA GLN A 32 -15.20 -23.95 -7.71
C GLN A 32 -13.99 -24.82 -7.38
N ALA A 33 -13.90 -26.01 -7.96
CA ALA A 33 -12.74 -26.91 -7.81
C ALA A 33 -11.45 -26.26 -8.35
N ALA A 34 -11.52 -25.57 -9.49
CA ALA A 34 -10.38 -24.84 -10.05
C ALA A 34 -9.93 -23.67 -9.16
N ALA A 35 -10.88 -22.93 -8.55
CA ALA A 35 -10.55 -21.84 -7.64
C ALA A 35 -9.88 -22.33 -6.35
N VAL A 36 -10.35 -23.46 -5.79
CA VAL A 36 -9.70 -24.14 -4.65
C VAL A 36 -8.27 -24.54 -5.01
N ALA A 37 -8.09 -25.25 -6.13
CA ALA A 37 -6.77 -25.71 -6.56
C ALA A 37 -5.79 -24.55 -6.85
N ALA A 38 -6.29 -23.44 -7.40
CA ALA A 38 -5.49 -22.24 -7.64
C ALA A 38 -5.02 -21.58 -6.33
N TYR A 39 -5.92 -21.48 -5.33
CA TYR A 39 -5.57 -20.96 -4.02
C TYR A 39 -4.55 -21.84 -3.30
N ASP A 40 -4.77 -23.15 -3.27
CA ASP A 40 -3.87 -24.10 -2.61
C ASP A 40 -2.46 -24.08 -3.23
N ARG A 41 -2.38 -23.98 -4.56
CA ARG A 41 -1.10 -23.82 -5.28
C ARG A 41 -0.41 -22.50 -4.90
N ALA A 42 -1.13 -21.37 -4.97
CA ALA A 42 -0.54 -20.08 -4.64
C ALA A 42 -0.06 -20.01 -3.17
N LEU A 43 -0.80 -20.64 -2.25
CA LEU A 43 -0.39 -20.75 -0.85
C LEU A 43 0.85 -21.63 -0.68
N ALA A 44 0.94 -22.76 -1.38
CA ALA A 44 2.12 -23.62 -1.37
C ALA A 44 3.35 -22.90 -1.91
N ASP A 45 3.21 -22.18 -3.03
CA ASP A 45 4.28 -21.38 -3.63
C ASP A 45 4.74 -20.29 -2.67
N PHE A 46 3.80 -19.58 -2.02
CA PHE A 46 4.14 -18.54 -1.05
C PHE A 46 4.93 -19.09 0.13
N LYS A 47 4.52 -20.23 0.70
CA LYS A 47 5.26 -20.92 1.78
C LYS A 47 6.66 -21.34 1.33
N SER A 48 6.78 -21.90 0.12
CA SER A 48 8.06 -22.33 -0.44
C SER A 48 9.04 -21.16 -0.58
N ILE A 49 8.60 -20.06 -1.17
CA ILE A 49 9.44 -18.87 -1.41
C ILE A 49 9.82 -18.18 -0.10
N LEU A 50 8.91 -18.14 0.89
CA LEU A 50 9.23 -17.68 2.26
C LEU A 50 10.35 -18.52 2.87
N ALA A 51 10.20 -19.84 2.86
CA ALA A 51 11.20 -20.76 3.41
C ALA A 51 12.55 -20.62 2.70
N GLU A 52 12.56 -20.49 1.37
CA GLU A 52 13.79 -20.27 0.60
C GLU A 52 14.49 -18.97 1.02
N ARG A 53 13.75 -17.85 1.08
CA ARG A 53 14.35 -16.56 1.39
C ARG A 53 14.81 -16.47 2.85
N ARG A 54 14.07 -17.09 3.77
CA ARG A 54 14.50 -17.28 5.16
C ARG A 54 15.81 -18.06 5.23
N ARG A 55 15.90 -19.22 4.57
CA ARG A 55 17.14 -20.02 4.58
C ARG A 55 18.35 -19.24 4.07
N GLN A 56 18.19 -18.50 2.97
CA GLN A 56 19.29 -17.68 2.43
C GLN A 56 19.75 -16.61 3.43
N ILE A 57 18.80 -15.94 4.08
CA ILE A 57 19.09 -14.92 5.10
C ILE A 57 19.79 -15.54 6.31
N ASP A 58 19.27 -16.65 6.84
CA ASP A 58 19.81 -17.33 8.01
C ASP A 58 21.22 -17.87 7.75
N ALA A 59 21.45 -18.42 6.56
CA ALA A 59 22.74 -18.94 6.12
C ALA A 59 23.72 -17.84 5.67
N LYS A 60 23.31 -16.56 5.64
CA LYS A 60 24.08 -15.43 5.11
C LYS A 60 24.54 -15.65 3.66
N GLU A 61 23.74 -16.37 2.88
CA GLU A 61 23.99 -16.57 1.46
C GLU A 61 23.77 -15.26 0.69
N PRO A 62 24.44 -15.08 -0.46
CA PRO A 62 24.13 -13.97 -1.35
C PRO A 62 22.66 -14.00 -1.79
N LEU A 63 21.96 -12.89 -1.58
CA LEU A 63 20.58 -12.74 -2.02
C LEU A 63 20.50 -12.44 -3.53
N PRO A 64 19.42 -12.86 -4.21
CA PRO A 64 19.23 -12.55 -5.62
C PRO A 64 19.08 -11.04 -5.85
N ASN A 65 19.35 -10.61 -7.08
CA ASN A 65 19.06 -9.24 -7.51
C ASN A 65 17.54 -8.99 -7.40
N LEU A 66 17.12 -8.00 -6.61
CA LEU A 66 15.72 -7.73 -6.21
C LEU A 66 15.14 -8.81 -5.28
N PRO A 67 15.70 -8.97 -4.06
CA PRO A 67 15.44 -10.14 -3.22
C PRO A 67 14.00 -10.24 -2.69
N GLY A 68 13.29 -9.11 -2.64
CA GLY A 68 11.89 -9.06 -2.23
C GLY A 68 10.90 -9.32 -3.38
N GLN A 69 11.33 -9.32 -4.65
CA GLN A 69 10.41 -9.36 -5.78
C GLN A 69 9.59 -10.65 -5.83
N ALA A 70 10.24 -11.81 -5.72
CA ALA A 70 9.57 -13.11 -5.74
C ALA A 70 8.57 -13.25 -4.58
N LEU A 71 8.96 -12.81 -3.38
CA LEU A 71 8.10 -12.80 -2.20
C LEU A 71 6.88 -11.90 -2.39
N TYR A 72 7.09 -10.69 -2.91
CA TYR A 72 6.00 -9.75 -3.18
C TYR A 72 4.99 -10.32 -4.16
N LEU A 73 5.46 -10.92 -5.27
CA LEU A 73 4.60 -11.54 -6.27
C LEU A 73 3.82 -12.74 -5.71
N ALA A 74 4.48 -13.61 -4.93
CA ALA A 74 3.83 -14.74 -4.29
C ALA A 74 2.74 -14.30 -3.30
N ARG A 75 3.01 -13.26 -2.50
CA ARG A 75 2.02 -12.64 -1.61
C ARG A 75 0.84 -12.07 -2.39
N VAL A 76 1.08 -11.37 -3.50
CA VAL A 76 0.00 -10.84 -4.36
C VAL A 76 -0.82 -11.98 -4.94
N ALA A 77 -0.16 -13.07 -5.39
CA ALA A 77 -0.83 -14.23 -5.96
C ALA A 77 -1.76 -14.90 -4.95
N VAL A 78 -1.32 -15.17 -3.72
CA VAL A 78 -2.17 -15.84 -2.71
C VAL A 78 -3.41 -15.00 -2.34
N ILE A 79 -3.26 -13.68 -2.16
CA ILE A 79 -4.37 -12.76 -1.89
C ILE A 79 -5.33 -12.73 -3.10
N SER A 80 -4.78 -12.68 -4.30
CA SER A 80 -5.55 -12.69 -5.55
C SER A 80 -6.37 -13.96 -5.71
N THR A 81 -5.75 -15.13 -5.55
CA THR A 81 -6.45 -16.42 -5.69
C THR A 81 -7.43 -16.67 -4.57
N TYR A 82 -7.20 -16.13 -3.38
CA TYR A 82 -8.18 -16.17 -2.31
C TYR A 82 -9.43 -15.36 -2.67
N LYS A 83 -9.26 -14.18 -3.29
CA LYS A 83 -10.39 -13.41 -3.80
C LYS A 83 -11.14 -14.15 -4.91
N ASP A 84 -10.43 -14.84 -5.80
CA ASP A 84 -11.06 -15.71 -6.81
C ASP A 84 -11.85 -16.86 -6.16
N LEU A 85 -11.31 -17.45 -5.09
CA LEU A 85 -11.96 -18.50 -4.31
C LEU A 85 -13.23 -18.00 -3.61
N THR A 86 -13.18 -16.85 -2.96
CA THR A 86 -14.36 -16.29 -2.26
C THR A 86 -15.42 -15.77 -3.22
N ASP A 87 -15.06 -15.37 -4.44
CA ASP A 87 -16.02 -15.08 -5.50
C ASP A 87 -16.74 -16.35 -5.99
N ALA A 88 -16.01 -17.44 -6.19
CA ALA A 88 -16.59 -18.72 -6.64
C ALA A 88 -17.36 -19.46 -5.53
N ILE A 89 -16.94 -19.28 -4.28
CA ILE A 89 -17.49 -19.95 -3.10
C ILE A 89 -17.62 -18.94 -1.96
N PRO A 90 -18.70 -18.13 -1.90
CA PRO A 90 -18.87 -17.10 -0.87
C PRO A 90 -18.82 -17.62 0.57
N SER A 91 -19.17 -18.90 0.81
CA SER A 91 -19.03 -19.53 2.13
C SER A 91 -17.58 -19.70 2.61
N ARG A 92 -16.58 -19.44 1.74
CA ARG A 92 -15.15 -19.41 2.09
C ARG A 92 -14.68 -18.05 2.60
N ILE A 93 -15.52 -17.01 2.57
CA ILE A 93 -15.21 -15.72 3.17
C ILE A 93 -14.95 -15.93 4.66
N GLY A 94 -13.74 -15.56 5.09
CA GLY A 94 -13.27 -15.80 6.45
C GLY A 94 -13.75 -14.76 7.47
N LYS A 95 -13.15 -14.84 8.66
CA LYS A 95 -13.29 -13.85 9.72
C LYS A 95 -12.46 -12.58 9.44
N PRO A 96 -12.74 -11.46 10.13
CA PRO A 96 -11.83 -10.32 10.16
C PRO A 96 -10.39 -10.70 10.54
N ASN A 97 -9.42 -9.97 9.98
CA ASN A 97 -7.99 -10.16 10.22
C ASN A 97 -7.38 -8.91 10.87
N LYS A 98 -6.22 -9.08 11.49
CA LYS A 98 -5.49 -8.00 12.18
C LYS A 98 -4.95 -6.92 11.24
N PHE A 99 -4.97 -7.14 9.92
CA PHE A 99 -4.55 -6.18 8.91
C PHE A 99 -5.71 -5.32 8.38
N GLU A 100 -6.93 -5.57 8.85
CA GLU A 100 -8.15 -4.85 8.46
C GLU A 100 -8.43 -4.92 6.95
N ILE A 101 -7.89 -5.95 6.30
CA ILE A 101 -8.20 -6.25 4.90
C ILE A 101 -9.61 -6.83 4.84
N PRO A 102 -10.49 -6.43 3.90
CA PRO A 102 -11.82 -7.02 3.81
C PRO A 102 -11.76 -8.56 3.75
N PRO A 103 -12.57 -9.31 4.53
CA PRO A 103 -12.44 -10.76 4.65
C PRO A 103 -12.63 -11.55 3.37
N ALA A 104 -13.28 -10.98 2.34
CA ALA A 104 -13.35 -11.60 1.02
C ALA A 104 -12.00 -11.59 0.28
N TYR A 105 -11.08 -10.70 0.65
CA TYR A 105 -9.79 -10.51 -0.02
C TYR A 105 -8.64 -11.18 0.71
N PHE A 106 -8.80 -11.58 1.97
CA PHE A 106 -7.68 -12.10 2.77
C PHE A 106 -8.08 -13.24 3.69
N ASP A 107 -7.32 -14.34 3.59
CA ASP A 107 -7.46 -15.49 4.47
C ASP A 107 -6.79 -15.20 5.83
N ALA A 108 -7.58 -15.05 6.88
CA ALA A 108 -7.06 -14.83 8.23
C ALA A 108 -6.17 -15.98 8.73
N ALA A 109 -6.23 -17.18 8.15
CA ALA A 109 -5.37 -18.30 8.53
C ALA A 109 -3.90 -18.09 8.13
N ILE A 110 -3.61 -17.23 7.15
CA ILE A 110 -2.24 -17.00 6.66
C ILE A 110 -1.54 -15.81 7.32
N GLU A 111 -2.14 -15.18 8.34
CA GLU A 111 -1.54 -14.06 9.07
C GLU A 111 -0.08 -14.31 9.52
N PRO A 112 0.28 -15.49 10.06
CA PRO A 112 1.67 -15.76 10.45
C PRO A 112 2.65 -15.72 9.26
N LEU A 113 2.21 -16.12 8.06
CA LEU A 113 3.04 -16.05 6.86
C LEU A 113 3.25 -14.60 6.40
N ILE A 114 2.27 -13.73 6.64
CA ILE A 114 2.40 -12.29 6.36
C ILE A 114 3.32 -11.60 7.37
N ASP A 115 3.32 -12.04 8.63
CA ASP A 115 4.29 -11.57 9.62
C ASP A 115 5.72 -11.98 9.23
N GLU A 116 5.91 -13.24 8.83
CA GLU A 116 7.20 -13.72 8.33
C GLU A 116 7.64 -12.92 7.10
N TYR A 117 6.75 -12.73 6.13
CA TYR A 117 7.00 -11.85 4.98
C TYR A 117 7.49 -10.47 5.41
N ALA A 118 6.84 -9.84 6.38
CA ALA A 118 7.20 -8.51 6.85
C ALA A 118 8.59 -8.50 7.54
N ALA A 119 8.90 -9.53 8.33
CA ALA A 119 10.19 -9.68 8.99
C ALA A 119 11.34 -9.89 7.97
N LEU A 120 11.13 -10.67 6.92
CA LEU A 120 12.14 -10.84 5.87
C LEU A 120 12.36 -9.54 5.09
N PHE A 121 11.28 -8.81 4.78
CA PHE A 121 11.38 -7.50 4.13
C PHE A 121 12.16 -6.49 4.96
N GLU A 122 12.03 -6.52 6.29
CA GLU A 122 12.81 -5.65 7.17
C GLU A 122 14.32 -5.84 7.02
N ILE A 123 14.76 -7.08 6.78
CA ILE A 123 16.16 -7.40 6.55
C ILE A 123 16.59 -6.97 5.15
N MET A 124 15.80 -7.30 4.13
CA MET A 124 16.13 -7.02 2.72
C MET A 124 16.10 -5.53 2.37
N GLU A 125 15.27 -4.75 3.07
CA GLU A 125 15.13 -3.30 2.87
C GLU A 125 15.97 -2.49 3.86
N ALA A 126 16.80 -3.17 4.68
CA ALA A 126 17.63 -2.51 5.68
C ALA A 126 18.49 -1.40 5.05
N PRO A 127 18.64 -0.26 5.75
CA PRO A 127 19.53 0.80 5.29
C PRO A 127 20.95 0.28 5.10
N PRO A 128 21.71 0.81 4.12
CA PRO A 128 23.11 0.46 3.98
C PRO A 128 23.92 0.90 5.19
N ALA A 129 25.07 0.25 5.40
CA ALA A 129 26.03 0.67 6.41
C ALA A 129 26.43 2.13 6.18
N GLY A 130 26.48 2.93 7.25
CA GLY A 130 26.78 4.36 7.18
C GLY A 130 25.59 5.26 6.82
N ALA A 131 24.39 4.71 6.60
CA ALA A 131 23.19 5.54 6.45
C ALA A 131 22.96 6.41 7.69
N GLN A 132 22.79 7.71 7.47
CA GLN A 132 22.70 8.72 8.51
C GLN A 132 21.23 8.90 8.92
N LYS A 133 20.89 8.35 10.09
CA LYS A 133 19.55 8.45 10.68
C LYS A 133 19.36 9.80 11.36
N SER A 134 18.15 10.33 11.27
CA SER A 134 17.69 11.43 12.11
C SER A 134 17.16 10.92 13.46
N PRO A 135 17.39 11.67 14.56
CA PRO A 135 16.74 11.42 15.85
C PRO A 135 15.25 11.79 15.84
N THR A 136 14.80 12.63 14.90
CA THR A 136 13.42 13.16 14.83
C THR A 136 12.76 12.89 13.48
N PRO A 137 12.79 11.66 12.95
CA PRO A 137 12.53 11.41 11.54
C PRO A 137 11.15 11.83 11.05
N PHE A 138 10.14 11.64 11.87
CA PHE A 138 8.76 12.01 11.54
C PHE A 138 8.54 13.52 11.61
N LYS A 139 9.18 14.20 12.58
CA LYS A 139 9.13 15.67 12.69
C LYS A 139 9.79 16.29 11.47
N ASP A 140 10.92 15.74 11.02
CA ASP A 140 11.63 16.23 9.84
C ASP A 140 10.75 16.20 8.60
N VAL A 141 9.99 15.11 8.38
CA VAL A 141 9.03 15.02 7.25
C VAL A 141 7.97 16.10 7.34
N VAL A 142 7.42 16.35 8.53
CA VAL A 142 6.39 17.37 8.74
C VAL A 142 6.97 18.77 8.53
N ASP A 143 8.06 19.12 9.22
CA ASP A 143 8.68 20.44 9.19
C ASP A 143 9.10 20.82 7.76
N LEU A 144 9.79 19.90 7.06
CA LEU A 144 10.21 20.12 5.67
C LEU A 144 9.01 20.36 4.75
N ALA A 145 7.96 19.55 4.86
CA ALA A 145 6.77 19.73 4.03
C ALA A 145 6.03 21.03 4.33
N VAL A 146 5.91 21.42 5.61
CA VAL A 146 5.29 22.68 6.03
C VAL A 146 6.06 23.86 5.47
N VAL A 147 7.39 23.88 5.62
CA VAL A 147 8.21 25.02 5.17
C VAL A 147 8.22 25.14 3.64
N ILE A 148 8.25 24.01 2.92
CA ILE A 148 8.14 23.97 1.46
C ILE A 148 6.77 24.51 1.03
N ALA A 149 5.68 24.09 1.67
CA ALA A 149 4.34 24.58 1.38
C ALA A 149 4.23 26.11 1.61
N ARG A 150 4.79 26.62 2.71
CA ARG A 150 4.83 28.08 2.98
C ARG A 150 5.63 28.83 1.91
N ALA A 151 6.80 28.33 1.50
CA ALA A 151 7.58 28.91 0.41
C ALA A 151 6.84 28.86 -0.94
N LYS A 152 5.92 27.91 -1.13
CA LYS A 152 5.02 27.83 -2.29
C LYS A 152 3.78 28.74 -2.18
N GLY A 153 3.71 29.56 -1.13
CA GLY A 153 2.68 30.57 -0.92
C GLY A 153 1.44 30.09 -0.15
N LEU A 154 1.50 28.93 0.52
CA LEU A 154 0.38 28.48 1.34
C LEU A 154 0.32 29.22 2.68
N ALA A 155 -0.89 29.59 3.08
CA ALA A 155 -1.18 30.02 4.45
C ALA A 155 -0.89 28.90 5.46
N SER A 156 -0.54 29.26 6.70
CA SER A 156 -0.07 28.32 7.72
C SER A 156 -0.98 27.09 7.89
N HIS A 157 -2.30 27.27 7.99
CA HIS A 157 -3.22 26.14 8.18
C HIS A 157 -3.24 25.15 6.99
N HIS A 158 -3.02 25.61 5.76
CA HIS A 158 -2.89 24.72 4.60
C HIS A 158 -1.49 24.07 4.54
N ALA A 159 -0.44 24.79 4.95
CA ALA A 159 0.90 24.23 5.03
C ALA A 159 0.98 23.08 6.05
N GLU A 160 0.29 23.19 7.18
CA GLU A 160 0.14 22.11 8.16
C GLU A 160 -0.49 20.84 7.57
N ILE A 161 -1.43 20.99 6.64
CA ILE A 161 -2.03 19.86 5.93
C ILE A 161 -0.98 19.20 5.01
N ALA A 162 -0.09 19.97 4.39
CA ALA A 162 1.03 19.42 3.62
C ALA A 162 1.97 18.57 4.49
N GLY A 163 2.25 19.02 5.71
CA GLY A 163 3.00 18.26 6.72
C GLY A 163 2.36 16.90 7.02
N ARG A 164 1.07 16.91 7.34
CA ARG A 164 0.29 15.69 7.60
C ARG A 164 0.28 14.72 6.41
N ILE A 165 -0.01 15.23 5.21
CA ILE A 165 -0.05 14.43 3.98
C ILE A 165 1.32 13.80 3.72
N SER A 166 2.39 14.57 3.85
CA SER A 166 3.76 14.11 3.63
C SER A 166 4.16 13.00 4.59
N LEU A 167 3.76 13.10 5.87
CA LEU A 167 3.96 12.02 6.83
C LEU A 167 3.18 10.75 6.42
N GLY A 168 1.95 10.91 5.91
CA GLY A 168 1.18 9.82 5.31
C GLY A 168 1.93 9.09 4.21
N LEU A 169 2.48 9.84 3.26
CA LEU A 169 3.25 9.29 2.13
C LEU A 169 4.53 8.59 2.61
N PHE A 170 5.23 9.15 3.60
CA PHE A 170 6.38 8.50 4.21
C PHE A 170 6.00 7.11 4.77
N TYR A 171 4.88 6.98 5.49
CA TYR A 171 4.39 5.68 5.96
C TYR A 171 3.94 4.75 4.81
N ALA A 172 3.32 5.30 3.76
CA ALA A 172 2.92 4.52 2.59
C ALA A 172 4.11 3.79 1.97
N GLU A 173 5.19 4.53 1.74
CA GLU A 173 6.36 4.04 1.02
C GLU A 173 7.34 3.27 1.89
N THR A 174 7.64 3.79 3.08
CA THR A 174 8.75 3.28 3.91
C THR A 174 8.28 2.51 5.13
N ASN A 175 6.97 2.45 5.37
CA ASN A 175 6.39 1.97 6.62
C ASN A 175 6.88 2.76 7.86
N GLY A 176 7.30 4.02 7.66
CA GLY A 176 7.84 4.87 8.72
C GLY A 176 9.32 4.62 9.02
N LYS A 177 10.02 3.84 8.19
CA LYS A 177 11.44 3.54 8.37
C LYS A 177 12.32 4.54 7.60
N GLN A 178 13.45 4.89 8.18
CA GLN A 178 14.41 5.82 7.59
C GLN A 178 15.37 5.08 6.67
N ASN A 179 15.78 5.71 5.57
CA ASN A 179 16.88 5.26 4.70
C ASN A 179 16.73 3.82 4.17
N VAL A 180 15.51 3.28 4.18
CA VAL A 180 15.23 1.94 3.68
C VAL A 180 15.47 1.88 2.19
N ARG A 181 15.86 0.72 1.69
CA ARG A 181 15.99 0.45 0.26
C ARG A 181 14.69 -0.15 -0.28
N ASN A 182 14.58 -0.27 -1.60
CA ASN A 182 13.51 -1.04 -2.21
C ASN A 182 14.02 -2.45 -2.54
N ALA A 183 13.51 -3.46 -1.84
CA ALA A 183 13.89 -4.85 -2.11
C ALA A 183 13.33 -5.40 -3.44
N ARG A 184 12.46 -4.64 -4.11
CA ARG A 184 11.71 -5.05 -5.32
C ARG A 184 12.18 -4.37 -6.60
N SER A 185 12.98 -3.31 -6.51
CA SER A 185 13.46 -2.58 -7.69
C SER A 185 14.73 -1.82 -7.38
N ASN A 186 15.63 -1.73 -8.38
CA ASN A 186 16.81 -0.86 -8.34
C ASN A 186 16.57 0.47 -9.07
N THR A 187 15.46 0.59 -9.81
CA THR A 187 15.15 1.77 -10.64
C THR A 187 14.08 2.65 -10.03
N TYR A 188 13.06 2.04 -9.42
CA TYR A 188 12.00 2.75 -8.71
C TYR A 188 12.19 2.49 -7.22
N MET A 189 12.70 3.49 -6.51
CA MET A 189 13.06 3.31 -5.11
C MET A 189 11.96 3.89 -4.19
N GLY A 190 11.21 4.91 -4.62
CA GLY A 190 10.14 5.59 -3.89
C GLY A 190 10.38 7.10 -3.85
N SER A 191 9.36 7.93 -3.60
CA SER A 191 9.55 9.37 -3.44
C SER A 191 10.32 9.75 -2.18
N PHE A 192 10.23 8.96 -1.10
CA PHE A 192 11.04 9.11 0.12
C PHE A 192 12.25 8.17 0.16
N GLN A 193 12.58 7.56 -0.98
CA GLN A 193 13.69 6.65 -1.18
C GLN A 193 14.27 6.98 -2.55
N THR A 194 14.73 8.21 -2.76
CA THR A 194 14.94 8.73 -4.12
C THR A 194 15.95 7.91 -4.93
N GLY A 195 15.67 7.74 -6.23
CA GLY A 195 16.69 7.35 -7.19
C GLY A 195 17.68 8.49 -7.45
N PRO A 196 18.87 8.23 -8.04
CA PRO A 196 19.88 9.28 -8.26
C PRO A 196 19.39 10.49 -9.08
N SER A 197 18.48 10.28 -10.04
CA SER A 197 17.91 11.39 -10.82
C SER A 197 16.89 12.19 -10.04
N GLU A 198 16.11 11.54 -9.18
CA GLU A 198 15.06 12.17 -8.38
C GLU A 198 15.69 13.04 -7.30
N ASP A 199 16.73 12.52 -6.64
CA ASP A 199 17.58 13.22 -5.68
C ASP A 199 18.15 14.52 -6.28
N ARG A 200 18.88 14.42 -7.40
CA ARG A 200 19.45 15.59 -8.10
C ARG A 200 18.39 16.62 -8.48
N ASN A 201 17.24 16.16 -8.96
CA ASN A 201 16.14 17.05 -9.34
C ASN A 201 15.51 17.74 -8.12
N GLY A 202 15.33 17.00 -7.03
CA GLY A 202 14.85 17.50 -5.74
C GLY A 202 15.76 18.59 -5.20
N ARG A 203 17.06 18.29 -5.10
CA ARG A 203 18.08 19.23 -4.64
C ARG A 203 18.12 20.51 -5.48
N LYS A 204 18.13 20.39 -6.81
CA LYS A 204 18.09 21.55 -7.72
C LYS A 204 16.84 22.42 -7.50
N LYS A 205 15.70 21.80 -7.18
CA LYS A 205 14.47 22.55 -6.87
C LYS A 205 14.52 23.18 -5.47
N TRP A 206 15.11 22.49 -4.49
CA TRP A 206 15.35 23.03 -3.14
C TRP A 206 16.22 24.28 -3.19
N ASP A 207 17.36 24.22 -3.90
CA ASP A 207 18.29 25.33 -4.02
C ASP A 207 17.62 26.62 -4.54
N LYS A 208 16.61 26.49 -5.40
CA LYS A 208 15.85 27.63 -5.94
C LYS A 208 14.98 28.34 -4.92
N ILE A 209 14.55 27.67 -3.85
CA ILE A 209 13.68 28.23 -2.81
C ILE A 209 14.43 28.42 -1.49
N LYS A 210 15.71 28.06 -1.40
CA LYS A 210 16.48 28.09 -0.14
C LYS A 210 16.50 29.47 0.52
N GLY A 211 16.57 30.54 -0.27
CA GLY A 211 16.46 31.92 0.24
C GLY A 211 15.11 32.21 0.90
N ASP A 212 14.01 31.76 0.29
CA ASP A 212 12.66 31.91 0.86
C ASP A 212 12.54 31.11 2.15
N ILE A 213 13.08 29.89 2.19
CA ILE A 213 13.11 29.04 3.39
C ILE A 213 13.88 29.75 4.52
N ALA A 214 15.05 30.31 4.24
CA ALA A 214 15.83 31.04 5.24
C ALA A 214 15.08 32.27 5.79
N ALA A 215 14.26 32.93 4.97
CA ALA A 215 13.41 34.04 5.42
C ALA A 215 12.19 33.57 6.24
N ILE A 216 11.63 32.41 5.92
CA ILE A 216 10.45 31.84 6.59
C ILE A 216 10.82 31.18 7.93
N ASP A 217 11.92 30.43 7.95
CA ASP A 217 12.38 29.61 9.06
C ASP A 217 13.93 29.52 9.06
N PRO A 218 14.60 30.50 9.69
CA PRO A 218 16.07 30.54 9.75
C PRO A 218 16.67 29.33 10.47
N GLU A 219 15.99 28.78 11.47
CA GLU A 219 16.49 27.64 12.24
C GLU A 219 16.46 26.35 11.40
N LEU A 220 15.38 26.13 10.65
CA LEU A 220 15.28 25.02 9.71
C LEU A 220 16.33 25.14 8.61
N SER A 221 16.58 26.34 8.08
CA SER A 221 17.64 26.56 7.09
C SER A 221 19.02 26.25 7.67
N ALA A 222 19.32 26.69 8.90
CA ALA A 222 20.59 26.38 9.56
C ALA A 222 20.73 24.87 9.85
N ARG A 223 19.62 24.18 10.14
CA ARG A 223 19.59 22.71 10.25
C ARG A 223 19.87 22.04 8.92
N ASP A 224 19.27 22.52 7.83
CA ASP A 224 19.52 22.03 6.48
C ASP A 224 21.01 22.11 6.11
N ASP A 225 21.68 23.22 6.43
CA ASP A 225 23.12 23.38 6.21
C ASP A 225 23.96 22.37 7.01
N LYS A 226 23.56 22.04 8.24
CA LYS A 226 24.23 21.02 9.07
C LYS A 226 24.04 19.61 8.49
N GLU A 227 22.86 19.32 7.97
CA GLU A 227 22.55 18.01 7.39
C GLU A 227 23.24 17.82 6.03
N GLU A 228 23.28 18.87 5.19
CA GLU A 228 24.11 18.93 3.99
C GLU A 228 25.59 18.70 4.31
N ALA A 229 26.08 19.33 5.39
CA ALA A 229 27.44 19.13 5.85
C ALA A 229 27.72 17.69 6.29
N ARG A 230 26.76 17.07 6.98
CA ARG A 230 26.87 15.67 7.43
C ARG A 230 26.86 14.70 6.26
N ALA A 231 26.09 14.98 5.21
CA ALA A 231 25.99 14.14 4.02
C ALA A 231 27.21 14.25 3.08
N ARG A 232 28.14 15.19 3.31
CA ARG A 232 29.34 15.37 2.47
C ARG A 232 30.21 14.12 2.46
N GLY A 233 30.65 13.71 1.26
CA GLY A 233 31.50 12.54 1.06
C GLY A 233 30.76 11.20 1.17
N THR A 234 29.45 11.22 1.39
CA THR A 234 28.57 10.04 1.35
C THR A 234 27.55 10.15 0.22
N ASP A 235 26.85 9.06 -0.06
CA ASP A 235 25.67 9.12 -0.91
C ASP A 235 24.55 9.87 -0.17
N HIS A 236 24.24 11.07 -0.67
CA HIS A 236 23.33 12.04 -0.07
C HIS A 236 21.93 11.48 0.21
N ARG A 237 21.52 10.47 -0.58
CA ARG A 237 20.24 9.76 -0.45
C ARG A 237 20.13 8.91 0.80
N PHE A 238 21.25 8.61 1.47
CA PHE A 238 21.27 7.85 2.71
C PHE A 238 21.40 8.73 3.96
N ASN A 239 21.25 10.05 3.81
CA ASN A 239 20.90 10.92 4.93
C ASN A 239 19.38 11.15 4.95
N HIS A 240 18.75 10.91 6.10
CA HIS A 240 17.29 10.97 6.24
C HIS A 240 16.74 12.36 5.86
N TRP A 241 17.35 13.43 6.37
CA TRP A 241 16.87 14.79 6.18
C TRP A 241 16.89 15.17 4.70
N THR A 242 18.02 14.98 4.05
CA THR A 242 18.22 15.36 2.65
C THR A 242 17.37 14.52 1.71
N ASN A 243 17.29 13.20 1.94
CA ASN A 243 16.47 12.31 1.12
C ASN A 243 14.97 12.64 1.24
N VAL A 244 14.47 12.95 2.44
CA VAL A 244 13.10 13.42 2.64
C VAL A 244 12.84 14.73 1.90
N ARG A 245 13.71 15.72 2.09
CA ARG A 245 13.62 17.04 1.48
C ARG A 245 13.61 16.95 -0.04
N ASP A 246 14.57 16.25 -0.62
CA ASP A 246 14.75 16.16 -2.07
C ASP A 246 13.65 15.29 -2.70
N GLY A 247 13.20 14.26 -1.99
CA GLY A 247 12.00 13.50 -2.34
C GLY A 247 10.74 14.35 -2.45
N LEU A 248 10.46 15.15 -1.42
CA LEU A 248 9.34 16.10 -1.41
C LEU A 248 9.43 17.11 -2.54
N MET A 249 10.60 17.72 -2.73
CA MET A 249 10.84 18.70 -3.79
C MET A 249 10.70 18.10 -5.19
N ASN A 250 11.13 16.85 -5.37
CA ASN A 250 11.03 16.17 -6.65
C ASN A 250 9.57 15.87 -7.03
N ALA A 251 8.82 15.21 -6.13
CA ALA A 251 7.53 14.61 -6.46
C ALA A 251 6.31 15.47 -6.09
N HIS A 252 6.35 16.21 -4.97
CA HIS A 252 5.13 16.70 -4.31
C HIS A 252 5.03 18.22 -4.21
N ALA A 253 6.15 18.93 -4.09
CA ALA A 253 6.17 20.35 -3.75
C ALA A 253 5.28 21.24 -4.64
N GLU A 254 5.19 20.95 -5.94
CA GLU A 254 4.34 21.73 -6.86
C GLU A 254 2.84 21.51 -6.62
N ILE A 255 2.45 20.37 -6.07
CA ILE A 255 1.04 20.03 -5.82
C ILE A 255 0.54 20.61 -4.50
N PHE A 256 1.43 21.00 -3.59
CA PHE A 256 1.02 21.64 -2.35
C PHE A 256 0.15 22.87 -2.58
N ARG A 257 0.37 23.62 -3.67
CA ARG A 257 -0.47 24.77 -4.07
C ARG A 257 -1.95 24.42 -4.29
N GLU A 258 -2.24 23.16 -4.60
CA GLU A 258 -3.59 22.66 -4.84
C GLU A 258 -4.30 22.20 -3.56
N ILE A 259 -3.60 22.14 -2.41
CA ILE A 259 -4.17 21.64 -1.14
C ILE A 259 -5.49 22.34 -0.75
N PRO A 260 -5.66 23.67 -0.87
CA PRO A 260 -6.94 24.31 -0.54
C PRO A 260 -8.12 23.75 -1.35
N GLY A 261 -7.92 23.50 -2.65
CA GLY A 261 -8.94 22.88 -3.50
C GLY A 261 -9.16 21.40 -3.14
N ILE A 262 -8.07 20.66 -2.93
CA ILE A 262 -8.12 19.23 -2.57
C ILE A 262 -8.90 19.02 -1.28
N VAL A 263 -8.68 19.81 -0.24
CA VAL A 263 -9.37 19.67 1.05
C VAL A 263 -10.87 19.93 0.91
N LYS A 264 -11.27 20.85 0.02
CA LYS A 264 -12.69 21.10 -0.28
C LYS A 264 -13.35 19.92 -0.99
N THR A 265 -12.66 19.26 -1.91
CA THR A 265 -13.19 18.11 -2.66
C THR A 265 -13.11 16.80 -1.87
N LEU A 266 -12.05 16.61 -1.10
CA LEU A 266 -11.75 15.43 -0.29
C LEU A 266 -11.66 15.83 1.18
N PRO A 267 -12.79 15.91 1.91
CA PRO A 267 -12.77 16.31 3.31
C PRO A 267 -12.09 15.28 4.22
N ASP A 268 -12.09 13.99 3.84
CA ASP A 268 -11.41 12.92 4.58
C ASP A 268 -9.88 13.03 4.41
N PRO A 269 -9.11 13.21 5.51
CA PRO A 269 -7.65 13.19 5.49
C PRO A 269 -7.02 11.96 4.82
N ILE A 270 -7.63 10.79 4.97
CA ILE A 270 -7.10 9.54 4.40
C ILE A 270 -7.22 9.57 2.87
N ASP A 271 -8.33 10.07 2.34
CA ASP A 271 -8.51 10.23 0.90
C ASP A 271 -7.58 11.29 0.30
N GLN A 272 -7.24 12.35 1.06
CA GLN A 272 -6.21 13.30 0.65
C GLN A 272 -4.83 12.61 0.53
N MET A 273 -4.45 11.77 1.50
CA MET A 273 -3.20 11.01 1.43
C MET A 273 -3.17 10.02 0.27
N LYS A 274 -4.28 9.30 0.03
CA LYS A 274 -4.43 8.41 -1.13
C LYS A 274 -4.26 9.17 -2.45
N LEU A 275 -4.83 10.36 -2.58
CA LEU A 275 -4.66 11.18 -3.79
C LEU A 275 -3.20 11.51 -4.05
N PHE A 276 -2.45 11.94 -3.03
CA PHE A 276 -1.02 12.21 -3.17
C PHE A 276 -0.21 10.94 -3.45
N GLN A 277 -0.62 9.77 -2.94
CA GLN A 277 -0.02 8.49 -3.31
C GLN A 277 -0.27 8.16 -4.79
N LEU A 278 -1.45 8.48 -5.33
CA LEU A 278 -1.76 8.31 -6.76
C LEU A 278 -0.94 9.22 -7.67
N ILE A 279 -0.49 10.37 -7.18
CA ILE A 279 0.42 11.24 -7.94
C ILE A 279 1.74 10.55 -8.26
N GLN A 280 2.20 9.61 -7.44
CA GLN A 280 3.40 8.83 -7.74
C GLN A 280 3.09 7.66 -8.68
N ILE A 281 1.96 6.99 -8.47
CA ILE A 281 1.59 5.78 -9.20
C ILE A 281 1.17 6.13 -10.64
N VAL A 282 0.35 7.18 -10.79
CA VAL A 282 -0.23 7.64 -12.06
C VAL A 282 -0.24 9.17 -12.13
N PRO A 283 0.95 9.82 -12.22
CA PRO A 283 1.09 11.28 -12.11
C PRO A 283 0.24 12.06 -13.12
N THR A 284 0.32 11.70 -14.40
CA THR A 284 -0.37 12.42 -15.47
C THR A 284 -1.90 12.36 -15.31
N PRO A 285 -2.53 11.16 -15.16
CA PRO A 285 -3.96 11.06 -14.88
C PRO A 285 -4.40 11.83 -13.64
N THR A 286 -3.64 11.79 -12.55
CA THR A 286 -4.02 12.48 -11.30
C THR A 286 -3.96 14.00 -11.46
N ARG A 287 -2.94 14.53 -12.14
CA ARG A 287 -2.86 15.97 -12.45
C ARG A 287 -3.98 16.41 -13.41
N SER A 288 -4.34 15.58 -14.39
CA SER A 288 -5.48 15.87 -15.27
C SER A 288 -6.80 15.87 -14.53
N ALA A 289 -7.00 14.94 -13.59
CA ALA A 289 -8.21 14.88 -12.77
C ALA A 289 -8.31 16.07 -11.80
N LEU A 290 -7.20 16.55 -11.24
CA LEU A 290 -7.18 17.79 -10.45
C LEU A 290 -7.58 19.02 -11.27
N LYS A 291 -7.09 19.11 -12.51
CA LYS A 291 -7.36 20.23 -13.42
C LYS A 291 -8.76 20.21 -14.04
N SER A 292 -9.48 19.08 -13.98
CA SER A 292 -10.79 18.97 -14.63
C SER A 292 -11.91 19.71 -13.89
N GLY A 293 -11.71 20.04 -12.60
CA GLY A 293 -12.78 20.55 -11.74
C GLY A 293 -13.78 19.48 -11.27
N ASP A 294 -13.66 18.24 -11.76
CA ASP A 294 -14.51 17.10 -11.39
C ASP A 294 -13.64 15.87 -11.07
N LEU A 295 -12.82 16.02 -10.02
CA LEU A 295 -11.82 15.03 -9.61
C LEU A 295 -12.44 13.63 -9.44
N LEU A 296 -13.53 13.52 -8.69
CA LEU A 296 -14.07 12.23 -8.26
C LEU A 296 -14.73 11.43 -9.39
N ASN A 297 -15.28 12.10 -10.39
CA ASN A 297 -15.90 11.44 -11.55
C ASN A 297 -14.95 11.30 -12.74
N TYR A 298 -13.78 11.93 -12.72
CA TYR A 298 -12.77 11.79 -13.76
C TYR A 298 -12.46 10.30 -13.99
N ARG A 299 -12.62 9.85 -15.25
CA ARG A 299 -12.47 8.45 -15.62
C ARG A 299 -11.09 8.19 -16.22
N VAL A 300 -10.45 7.14 -15.73
CA VAL A 300 -9.23 6.57 -16.29
C VAL A 300 -9.60 5.32 -17.08
N SER A 301 -9.26 5.29 -18.37
CA SER A 301 -9.51 4.15 -19.27
C SER A 301 -8.28 3.70 -20.07
N SER A 302 -7.15 4.40 -19.94
CA SER A 302 -5.91 3.99 -20.61
C SER A 302 -5.48 2.61 -20.10
N PRO A 303 -5.29 1.61 -20.99
CA PRO A 303 -4.86 0.27 -20.58
C PRO A 303 -3.53 0.28 -19.82
N THR A 304 -2.60 1.14 -20.23
CA THR A 304 -1.30 1.32 -19.55
C THR A 304 -1.48 1.86 -18.13
N VAL A 305 -2.35 2.85 -17.94
CA VAL A 305 -2.62 3.42 -16.62
C VAL A 305 -3.35 2.40 -15.73
N MET A 306 -4.34 1.69 -16.26
CA MET A 306 -5.03 0.62 -15.53
C MET A 306 -4.04 -0.48 -15.11
N LYS A 307 -3.07 -0.84 -15.96
CA LYS A 307 -1.98 -1.76 -15.60
C LYS A 307 -1.15 -1.23 -14.43
N TYR A 308 -0.80 0.06 -14.40
CA TYR A 308 -0.06 0.65 -13.28
C TYR A 308 -0.85 0.60 -11.97
N LEU A 309 -2.16 0.84 -12.01
CA LEU A 309 -3.02 0.69 -10.83
C LEU A 309 -2.95 -0.74 -10.28
N ARG A 310 -3.11 -1.75 -11.14
CA ARG A 310 -3.02 -3.17 -10.73
C ARG A 310 -1.66 -3.54 -10.15
N ASN A 311 -0.58 -3.07 -10.76
CA ASN A 311 0.78 -3.31 -10.28
C ASN A 311 1.04 -2.68 -8.90
N ASN A 312 0.21 -1.73 -8.48
CA ASN A 312 0.25 -1.10 -7.16
C ASN A 312 -0.89 -1.58 -6.25
N SER A 313 -1.40 -2.79 -6.50
CA SER A 313 -2.45 -3.45 -5.72
C SER A 313 -3.83 -2.74 -5.74
N ILE A 314 -4.09 -1.91 -6.75
CA ILE A 314 -5.40 -1.25 -6.97
C ILE A 314 -6.12 -2.01 -8.10
N PHE A 315 -7.29 -2.58 -7.81
CA PHE A 315 -7.99 -3.52 -8.72
C PHE A 315 -7.12 -4.72 -9.15
N ALA A 316 -6.32 -5.24 -8.21
CA ALA A 316 -5.38 -6.33 -8.46
C ALA A 316 -5.91 -7.72 -8.08
N PHE A 317 -6.89 -7.80 -7.17
CA PHE A 317 -7.26 -9.04 -6.48
C PHE A 317 -8.61 -9.55 -6.96
N GLY A 318 -8.65 -10.78 -7.44
CA GLY A 318 -9.83 -11.36 -8.08
C GLY A 318 -9.95 -11.05 -9.57
N GLN A 319 -10.66 -11.91 -10.30
CA GLN A 319 -10.93 -11.78 -11.73
C GLN A 319 -11.74 -10.53 -12.05
N ALA A 320 -12.75 -10.20 -11.24
CA ALA A 320 -13.61 -9.04 -11.46
C ALA A 320 -12.83 -7.72 -11.41
N ASP A 321 -11.91 -7.59 -10.45
CA ASP A 321 -11.03 -6.43 -10.37
C ASP A 321 -10.08 -6.38 -11.56
N ARG A 322 -9.43 -7.51 -11.89
CA ARG A 322 -8.48 -7.63 -13.00
C ARG A 322 -9.11 -7.42 -14.38
N SER A 323 -10.41 -7.63 -14.54
CA SER A 323 -11.12 -7.42 -15.81
C SER A 323 -11.56 -5.97 -16.03
N ARG A 324 -11.52 -5.10 -15.01
CA ARG A 324 -11.92 -3.68 -15.14
C ARG A 324 -11.12 -2.96 -16.22
N THR A 325 -11.78 -2.42 -17.24
CA THR A 325 -11.14 -1.65 -18.32
C THR A 325 -11.04 -0.16 -18.03
N SER A 326 -11.81 0.35 -17.07
CA SER A 326 -11.75 1.73 -16.61
C SER A 326 -12.20 1.87 -15.15
N ALA A 327 -11.88 3.00 -14.53
CA ALA A 327 -12.36 3.37 -13.20
C ALA A 327 -12.44 4.90 -13.06
N ARG A 328 -13.40 5.38 -12.26
CA ARG A 328 -13.44 6.76 -11.77
C ARG A 328 -12.47 6.92 -10.60
N PHE A 329 -11.96 8.13 -10.36
CA PHE A 329 -11.08 8.40 -9.21
C PHE A 329 -11.73 8.05 -7.87
N ARG A 330 -13.05 8.24 -7.71
CA ARG A 330 -13.76 7.73 -6.51
C ARG A 330 -13.59 6.23 -6.31
N GLU A 331 -13.69 5.43 -7.38
CA GLU A 331 -13.49 3.98 -7.31
C GLU A 331 -12.03 3.63 -7.02
N ILE A 332 -11.09 4.38 -7.60
CA ILE A 332 -9.65 4.20 -7.37
C ILE A 332 -9.32 4.45 -5.89
N LEU A 333 -9.76 5.57 -5.31
CA LEU A 333 -9.53 5.91 -3.90
C LEU A 333 -10.16 4.88 -2.95
N ALA A 334 -11.35 4.37 -3.28
CA ALA A 334 -11.99 3.29 -2.51
C ALA A 334 -11.20 1.97 -2.57
N ALA A 335 -10.60 1.64 -3.71
CA ALA A 335 -9.78 0.44 -3.89
C ALA A 335 -8.40 0.52 -3.24
N MET A 336 -7.98 1.69 -2.73
CA MET A 336 -6.71 1.90 -2.03
C MET A 336 -6.75 1.53 -0.53
N TRP A 337 -7.63 0.60 -0.13
CA TRP A 337 -7.82 0.21 1.27
C TRP A 337 -6.57 -0.37 1.93
N LEU A 338 -5.63 -0.96 1.16
CA LEU A 338 -4.33 -1.43 1.68
C LEU A 338 -3.48 -0.32 2.32
N PHE A 339 -3.74 0.94 2.01
CA PHE A 339 -3.02 2.08 2.57
C PHE A 339 -3.64 2.63 3.85
N ASN A 340 -4.92 2.34 4.15
CA ASN A 340 -5.66 2.95 5.25
C ASN A 340 -4.90 2.85 6.58
N ARG A 341 -4.52 1.64 6.98
CA ARG A 341 -3.79 1.42 8.24
C ARG A 341 -2.47 2.17 8.33
N LYS A 342 -1.75 2.35 7.20
CA LYS A 342 -0.50 3.12 7.17
C LYS A 342 -0.77 4.61 7.36
N PHE A 343 -1.83 5.12 6.74
CA PHE A 343 -2.26 6.50 6.88
C PHE A 343 -2.83 6.80 8.28
N GLU A 344 -3.56 5.87 8.89
CA GLU A 344 -4.02 5.99 10.28
C GLU A 344 -2.85 6.03 11.27
N LYS A 345 -1.83 5.19 11.08
CA LYS A 345 -0.58 5.28 11.86
C LYS A 345 0.11 6.63 11.68
N ALA A 346 0.15 7.15 10.46
CA ALA A 346 0.70 8.47 10.17
C ALA A 346 -0.10 9.59 10.87
N MET A 347 -1.44 9.48 10.90
CA MET A 347 -2.32 10.40 11.62
C MET A 347 -2.08 10.39 13.13
N GLY A 348 -1.99 9.19 13.72
CA GLY A 348 -1.63 9.04 15.13
C GLY A 348 -0.27 9.67 15.43
N LYS A 349 0.73 9.40 14.58
CA LYS A 349 2.07 9.97 14.75
C LYS A 349 2.11 11.48 14.57
N HIS A 350 1.33 12.02 13.63
CA HIS A 350 1.19 13.46 13.43
C HIS A 350 0.58 14.13 14.67
N ALA A 351 -0.44 13.53 15.29
CA ALA A 351 -1.04 14.04 16.52
C ALA A 351 -0.02 14.06 17.68
N GLU A 352 0.80 13.03 17.83
CA GLU A 352 1.89 13.02 18.82
C GLU A 352 2.92 14.13 18.59
N ILE A 353 3.24 14.46 17.34
CA ILE A 353 4.18 15.55 17.01
C ILE A 353 3.57 16.90 17.36
N LYS A 354 2.27 17.10 17.10
CA LYS A 354 1.58 18.36 17.41
C LYS A 354 1.29 18.59 18.89
N GLY A 355 1.16 17.51 19.66
CA GLY A 355 0.94 17.58 21.10
C GLY A 355 2.20 17.78 21.94
N ARG A 356 3.37 17.86 21.29
CA ARG A 356 4.69 18.16 21.87
C ARG A 356 5.09 19.57 21.46
#